data_AF-A0A6M1MAU1-F1
#
_entry.id   AF-A0A6M1MAU1-F1
#
_cell.length_a   1.000
_cell.length_b   1.000
_cell.length_c   1.000
_cell.angle_alpha   90.00
_cell.angle_beta   90.00
_cell.angle_gamma   90.00
#
_symmetry.space_group_name_H-M   'P 1'
#
loop_
_entity.id
_entity.type
_entity.pdbx_description
1 polymer ?
#
loop_
_entity_poly.entity_id
_entity_poly.type
_entity_poly.pdbx_seq_one_letter_code
_entity_poly.pdbx_strand_id
1 'polypeptide(L)'
;MTVESGRTRRCFLCAAAMLAPSTRRLAYPGGRERAFPVACGSCGVLTEPDADPDRCWGDLAGRLAGASFTPDPEAAYGLDIYTLRSAATRLGRGLRPPGAEDRTALRQPHAARAAQAILYDLAPAAGRPVSLGLICRSGELDGLLDGLGPHAAWTDDVVLLADGPEAAPRPVPAAGFTDGTVRVAARPLAGDFAGQRNALQALARHGWMLQLDADESLAPATGRVLPALAALAEDGAVVSIGLARRNHVDGILSDVYPDVQYRLNRTEIRYAGRVHERPVLDGGWPRSLIALTGAIDHGLSLAHVRARSRAYEALDPGRGRMEEEEALLRPYRA
;
A
#
# COMPACT_ATOMS: atom_id res chain seq x y z
N MET A 1 -35.00 -20.66 -1.36
CA MET A 1 -34.29 -20.31 -0.11
C MET A 1 -33.74 -18.92 -0.31
N THR A 2 -34.21 -18.03 0.54
CA THR A 2 -34.02 -16.58 0.52
C THR A 2 -32.54 -16.23 0.48
N VAL A 3 -32.18 -15.41 -0.51
CA VAL A 3 -30.93 -14.64 -0.53
C VAL A 3 -31.00 -13.71 0.68
N GLU A 4 -30.50 -14.17 1.83
CA GLU A 4 -30.15 -13.27 2.92
C GLU A 4 -29.26 -12.19 2.30
N SER A 5 -29.66 -10.94 2.51
CA SER A 5 -28.92 -9.74 2.14
C SER A 5 -27.57 -9.78 2.87
N GLY A 6 -26.62 -10.50 2.30
CA GLY A 6 -25.32 -10.74 2.88
C GLY A 6 -24.62 -9.40 3.06
N ARG A 7 -24.36 -9.02 4.31
CA ARG A 7 -23.29 -8.08 4.61
C ARG A 7 -22.06 -8.58 3.86
N THR A 8 -21.53 -7.77 2.94
CA THR A 8 -20.28 -8.10 2.26
C THR A 8 -19.20 -8.27 3.32
N ARG A 9 -18.87 -9.51 3.66
CA ARG A 9 -17.97 -9.80 4.77
C ARG A 9 -16.57 -9.32 4.37
N ARG A 10 -16.02 -8.39 5.14
CA ARG A 10 -14.68 -7.85 4.92
C ARG A 10 -13.63 -8.70 5.60
N CYS A 11 -12.45 -8.73 5.01
CA CYS A 11 -11.31 -9.41 5.58
C CYS A 11 -10.91 -8.76 6.92
N PHE A 12 -10.88 -9.54 8.00
CA PHE A 12 -10.49 -9.06 9.34
C PHE A 12 -9.06 -8.46 9.38
N LEU A 13 -8.20 -8.87 8.44
CA LEU A 13 -6.80 -8.47 8.38
C LEU A 13 -6.58 -7.15 7.62
N CYS A 14 -7.12 -7.04 6.40
CA CYS A 14 -6.86 -5.90 5.51
C CYS A 14 -8.11 -5.08 5.14
N ALA A 15 -9.28 -5.42 5.70
CA ALA A 15 -10.57 -4.78 5.43
C ALA A 15 -11.09 -4.86 3.99
N ALA A 16 -10.38 -5.53 3.07
CA ALA A 16 -10.86 -5.71 1.70
C ALA A 16 -12.14 -6.57 1.66
N ALA A 17 -13.11 -6.15 0.85
CA ALA A 17 -14.30 -6.93 0.48
C ALA A 17 -13.96 -7.98 -0.60
N MET A 18 -12.91 -8.77 -0.37
CA MET A 18 -12.35 -9.74 -1.32
C MET A 18 -12.25 -11.15 -0.72
N LEU A 19 -13.12 -11.50 0.22
CA LEU A 19 -13.22 -12.87 0.71
C LEU A 19 -13.91 -13.74 -0.34
N ALA A 20 -13.26 -14.82 -0.76
CA ALA A 20 -13.75 -15.72 -1.79
C ALA A 20 -13.49 -17.19 -1.41
N PRO A 21 -14.25 -18.15 -1.99
CA PRO A 21 -14.00 -19.57 -1.82
C PRO A 21 -12.55 -19.94 -2.16
N SER A 22 -11.98 -20.87 -1.41
CA SER A 22 -10.61 -21.32 -1.58
C SER A 22 -10.46 -22.82 -1.35
N THR A 23 -9.46 -23.41 -2.00
CA THR A 23 -9.00 -24.79 -1.78
C THR A 23 -7.60 -24.83 -1.16
N ARG A 24 -7.08 -23.67 -0.73
CA ARG A 24 -5.72 -23.54 -0.19
C ARG A 24 -5.57 -24.35 1.10
N ARG A 25 -4.39 -24.95 1.24
CA ARG A 25 -4.01 -25.77 2.39
C ARG A 25 -2.75 -25.23 3.03
N LEU A 26 -2.64 -25.35 4.35
CA LEU A 26 -1.42 -25.11 5.09
C LEU A 26 -0.92 -26.42 5.73
N ALA A 27 0.36 -26.70 5.56
CA ALA A 27 1.15 -27.72 6.22
C ALA A 27 1.84 -27.08 7.43
N TYR A 28 1.50 -27.59 8.61
CA TYR A 28 1.97 -27.10 9.91
C TYR A 28 3.20 -27.91 10.38
N PRO A 29 4.01 -27.32 11.28
CA PRO A 29 5.01 -28.08 12.01
C PRO A 29 4.38 -29.33 12.66
N GLY A 30 5.04 -30.48 12.54
CA GLY A 30 4.50 -31.76 13.01
C GLY A 30 3.67 -32.54 11.98
N GLY A 31 3.59 -32.06 10.72
CA GLY A 31 3.07 -32.83 9.58
C GLY A 31 1.55 -32.76 9.39
N ARG A 32 0.84 -31.98 10.23
CA ARG A 32 -0.59 -31.74 10.03
C ARG A 32 -0.83 -30.83 8.84
N GLU A 33 -1.80 -31.19 8.00
CA GLU A 33 -2.33 -30.30 6.99
C GLU A 33 -3.75 -29.87 7.30
N ARG A 34 -4.11 -28.65 6.91
CA ARG A 34 -5.48 -28.14 7.01
C ARG A 34 -5.85 -27.33 5.78
N ALA A 35 -7.04 -27.59 5.26
CA ALA A 35 -7.66 -26.77 4.21
C ALA A 35 -8.42 -25.60 4.84
N PHE A 36 -8.43 -24.48 4.13
CA PHE A 36 -9.24 -23.31 4.48
C PHE A 36 -10.20 -22.99 3.34
N PRO A 37 -11.52 -22.97 3.60
CA PRO A 37 -12.53 -22.80 2.56
C PRO A 37 -12.67 -21.36 2.06
N VAL A 38 -12.08 -20.38 2.75
CA VAL A 38 -12.13 -18.96 2.37
C VAL A 38 -10.73 -18.36 2.35
N ALA A 39 -10.44 -17.55 1.33
CA ALA A 39 -9.23 -16.75 1.23
C ALA A 39 -9.55 -15.30 0.89
N CYS A 40 -8.76 -14.37 1.42
CA CYS A 40 -8.80 -12.98 0.98
C CYS A 40 -7.96 -12.81 -0.29
N GLY A 41 -8.57 -12.37 -1.38
CA GLY A 41 -7.89 -12.06 -2.64
C GLY A 41 -6.98 -10.82 -2.60
N SER A 42 -7.04 -10.02 -1.53
CA SER A 42 -6.15 -8.86 -1.34
C SER A 42 -4.90 -9.24 -0.55
N CYS A 43 -5.03 -9.63 0.73
CA CYS A 43 -3.86 -9.90 1.57
C CYS A 43 -3.41 -11.36 1.60
N GLY A 44 -4.24 -12.32 1.17
CA GLY A 44 -3.91 -13.73 1.15
C GLY A 44 -4.25 -14.51 2.43
N VAL A 45 -4.83 -13.87 3.46
CA VAL A 45 -5.24 -14.58 4.69
C VAL A 45 -6.30 -15.64 4.39
N LEU A 46 -6.20 -16.77 5.08
CA LEU A 46 -7.12 -17.88 5.00
C LEU A 46 -8.04 -17.90 6.22
N THR A 47 -9.31 -18.26 6.08
CA THR A 47 -10.29 -18.27 7.18
C THR A 47 -11.34 -19.36 7.05
N GLU A 48 -12.02 -19.67 8.15
CA GLU A 48 -13.30 -20.39 8.13
C GLU A 48 -14.48 -19.49 7.67
N PRO A 49 -15.56 -20.07 7.12
CA PRO A 49 -16.71 -19.31 6.61
C PRO A 49 -17.45 -18.53 7.68
N ASP A 50 -17.38 -18.98 8.93
CA ASP A 50 -18.07 -18.36 10.09
C ASP A 50 -17.10 -17.82 11.13
N ALA A 51 -15.82 -17.63 10.77
CA ALA A 51 -14.81 -17.12 11.68
C ALA A 51 -15.19 -15.73 12.25
N ASP A 52 -15.16 -15.55 13.56
CA ASP A 52 -15.41 -14.24 14.16
C ASP A 52 -14.23 -13.29 13.85
N PRO A 53 -14.43 -12.18 13.10
CA PRO A 53 -13.35 -11.28 12.70
C PRO A 53 -12.57 -10.69 13.89
N ASP A 54 -13.27 -10.33 14.97
CA ASP A 54 -12.67 -9.69 16.14
C ASP A 54 -11.84 -10.70 16.94
N ARG A 55 -12.35 -11.94 17.07
CA ARG A 55 -11.57 -13.03 17.70
C ARG A 55 -10.34 -13.39 16.88
N CYS A 56 -10.47 -13.49 15.55
CA CYS A 56 -9.35 -13.75 14.66
C CYS A 56 -8.28 -12.67 14.77
N TRP A 57 -8.67 -11.39 14.78
CA TRP A 57 -7.72 -10.30 14.97
C TRP A 57 -7.09 -10.32 16.36
N GLY A 58 -7.89 -10.52 17.42
CA GLY A 58 -7.39 -10.57 18.80
C GLY A 58 -6.33 -11.65 19.02
N ASP A 59 -6.58 -12.87 18.54
CA ASP A 59 -5.60 -13.97 18.60
C ASP A 59 -4.34 -13.66 17.76
N LEU A 60 -4.52 -13.21 16.51
CA LEU A 60 -3.39 -12.86 15.64
C LEU A 60 -2.53 -11.74 16.22
N ALA A 61 -3.15 -10.67 16.71
CA ALA A 61 -2.44 -9.54 17.30
C ALA A 61 -1.68 -9.96 18.57
N GLY A 62 -2.29 -10.79 19.41
CA GLY A 62 -1.63 -11.35 20.60
C GLY A 62 -0.38 -12.15 20.24
N ARG A 63 -0.44 -12.98 19.18
CA ARG A 63 0.72 -13.74 18.69
C ARG A 63 1.79 -12.85 18.06
N LEU A 64 1.40 -11.83 17.30
CA LEU A 64 2.31 -10.88 16.66
C LEU A 64 3.04 -9.94 17.67
N ALA A 65 2.52 -9.80 18.89
CA ALA A 65 3.19 -9.07 19.95
C ALA A 65 4.41 -9.82 20.53
N GLY A 66 4.49 -11.14 20.33
CA GLY A 66 5.59 -11.98 20.79
C GLY A 66 6.91 -11.74 20.06
N ALA A 67 8.00 -12.33 20.56
CA ALA A 67 9.31 -12.32 19.90
C ALA A 67 9.38 -13.28 18.70
N SER A 68 8.45 -14.23 18.61
CA SER A 68 8.31 -15.17 17.51
C SER A 68 6.83 -15.42 17.23
N PHE A 69 6.55 -15.86 16.00
CA PHE A 69 5.24 -16.31 15.57
C PHE A 69 5.28 -17.81 15.29
N THR A 70 4.39 -18.55 15.96
CA THR A 70 4.12 -19.97 15.70
C THR A 70 2.65 -20.12 15.32
N PRO A 71 2.33 -20.81 14.22
CA PRO A 71 0.97 -20.92 13.74
C PRO A 71 0.18 -21.91 14.62
N ASP A 72 -1.08 -21.59 14.89
CA ASP A 72 -1.99 -22.49 15.59
C ASP A 72 -2.80 -23.32 14.57
N PRO A 73 -2.69 -24.65 14.59
CA PRO A 73 -3.45 -25.50 13.68
C PRO A 73 -4.96 -25.46 13.92
N GLU A 74 -5.43 -24.98 15.08
CA GLU A 74 -6.84 -24.87 15.45
C GLU A 74 -7.41 -23.45 15.27
N ALA A 75 -6.58 -22.43 15.03
CA ALA A 75 -7.07 -21.06 14.85
C ALA A 75 -8.10 -20.97 13.70
N ALA A 76 -9.08 -20.08 13.80
CA ALA A 76 -10.08 -19.91 12.74
C ALA A 76 -9.52 -19.24 11.45
N TYR A 77 -8.21 -19.02 11.39
CA TYR A 77 -7.48 -18.42 10.29
C TYR A 77 -6.14 -19.12 10.04
N GLY A 78 -5.59 -18.91 8.84
CA GLY A 78 -4.30 -19.44 8.40
C GLY A 78 -3.49 -18.38 7.67
N LEU A 79 -2.17 -18.43 7.84
CA LEU A 79 -1.21 -17.54 7.20
C LEU A 79 -0.06 -18.37 6.62
N ASP A 80 0.29 -18.11 5.37
CA ASP A 80 1.65 -18.37 4.89
C ASP A 80 2.58 -17.23 5.33
N ILE A 81 3.90 -17.42 5.22
CA ILE A 81 4.86 -16.42 5.71
C ILE A 81 4.84 -15.10 4.89
N TYR A 82 4.42 -15.14 3.63
CA TYR A 82 4.24 -13.93 2.82
C TYR A 82 3.10 -13.06 3.36
N THR A 83 1.97 -13.70 3.70
CA THR A 83 0.80 -13.07 4.31
C THR A 83 1.12 -12.59 5.73
N LEU A 84 1.86 -13.39 6.51
CA LEU A 84 2.32 -13.01 7.85
C LEU A 84 3.18 -11.74 7.81
N ARG A 85 4.03 -11.56 6.80
CA ARG A 85 4.84 -10.33 6.64
C ARG A 85 3.95 -9.10 6.52
N SER A 86 2.91 -9.16 5.69
CA SER A 86 1.92 -8.08 5.57
C SER A 86 1.18 -7.86 6.89
N ALA A 87 0.75 -8.94 7.56
CA ALA A 87 0.05 -8.89 8.84
C ALA A 87 0.87 -8.22 9.95
N ALA A 88 2.16 -8.58 10.07
CA ALA A 88 3.08 -8.03 11.06
C ALA A 88 3.20 -6.50 10.93
N THR A 89 3.21 -5.96 9.71
CA THR A 89 3.31 -4.51 9.52
C THR A 89 2.14 -3.76 10.14
N ARG A 90 0.94 -4.36 10.29
CA ARG A 90 -0.21 -3.74 10.95
C ARG A 90 0.08 -3.34 12.41
N LEU A 91 1.03 -4.00 13.05
CA LEU A 91 1.49 -3.68 14.41
C LEU A 91 2.88 -3.00 14.43
N GLY A 92 3.35 -2.49 13.29
CA GLY A 92 4.69 -1.92 13.19
C GLY A 92 5.80 -2.95 13.36
N ARG A 93 5.54 -4.22 13.03
CA ARG A 93 6.49 -5.33 13.18
C ARG A 93 7.01 -5.79 11.82
N GLY A 94 8.28 -6.16 11.80
CA GLY A 94 8.92 -6.90 10.71
C GLY A 94 9.07 -8.37 11.09
N LEU A 95 9.54 -9.18 10.14
CA LEU A 95 9.78 -10.58 10.41
C LEU A 95 11.06 -11.10 9.74
N ARG A 96 11.68 -12.10 10.35
CA ARG A 96 12.77 -12.87 9.79
C ARG A 96 12.36 -14.34 9.72
N PRO A 97 12.51 -15.00 8.56
CA PRO A 97 12.25 -16.44 8.47
C PRO A 97 13.25 -17.23 9.35
N PRO A 98 12.80 -18.18 10.17
CA PRO A 98 13.66 -18.88 11.12
C PRO A 98 14.62 -19.88 10.43
N GLY A 99 14.25 -20.39 9.24
CA GLY A 99 15.03 -21.37 8.49
C GLY A 99 15.06 -21.12 6.99
N ALA A 100 15.84 -21.94 6.27
CA ALA A 100 15.98 -21.86 4.82
C ALA A 100 14.66 -22.13 4.08
N GLU A 101 13.87 -23.09 4.57
CA GLU A 101 12.55 -23.41 4.00
C GLU A 101 11.59 -22.22 4.08
N ASP A 102 11.57 -21.54 5.22
CA ASP A 102 10.74 -20.34 5.42
C ASP A 102 11.22 -19.16 4.57
N ARG A 103 12.53 -19.03 4.34
CA ARG A 103 13.08 -18.04 3.39
C ARG A 103 12.63 -18.32 1.95
N THR A 104 12.60 -19.58 1.55
CA THR A 104 12.08 -20.00 0.24
C THR A 104 10.58 -19.72 0.13
N ALA A 105 9.81 -20.10 1.15
CA ALA A 105 8.37 -19.87 1.22
C ALA A 105 8.02 -18.37 1.17
N LEU A 106 8.83 -17.49 1.77
CA LEU A 106 8.62 -16.04 1.72
C LEU A 106 8.69 -15.47 0.30
N ARG A 107 9.46 -16.11 -0.59
CA ARG A 107 9.57 -15.74 -2.01
C ARG A 107 8.47 -16.36 -2.88
N GLN A 108 7.63 -17.23 -2.29
CA GLN A 108 6.54 -17.92 -2.95
C GLN A 108 5.23 -17.54 -2.27
N PRO A 109 4.60 -16.43 -2.68
CA PRO A 109 3.30 -16.06 -2.15
C PRO A 109 2.33 -17.24 -2.25
N HIS A 110 1.52 -17.43 -1.22
CA HIS A 110 0.53 -18.51 -1.16
C HIS A 110 1.12 -19.91 -1.03
N ALA A 111 2.41 -20.03 -0.65
CA ALA A 111 3.03 -21.30 -0.31
C ALA A 111 2.20 -22.09 0.71
N ALA A 112 2.21 -23.42 0.56
CA ALA A 112 1.47 -24.31 1.44
C ALA A 112 2.04 -24.40 2.87
N ARG A 113 3.14 -23.73 3.19
CA ARG A 113 3.75 -23.82 4.52
C ARG A 113 3.10 -22.83 5.48
N ALA A 114 2.62 -23.31 6.62
CA ALA A 114 2.13 -22.46 7.69
C ALA A 114 3.25 -21.54 8.21
N ALA A 115 2.94 -20.26 8.39
CA ALA A 115 3.94 -19.25 8.69
C ALA A 115 4.63 -19.48 10.04
N GLN A 116 5.96 -19.39 10.05
CA GLN A 116 6.77 -19.24 11.26
C GLN A 116 7.73 -18.07 11.08
N ALA A 117 7.96 -17.29 12.13
CA ALA A 117 8.87 -16.15 12.05
C ALA A 117 9.47 -15.76 13.39
N ILE A 118 10.64 -15.12 13.33
CA ILE A 118 11.18 -14.28 14.40
C ILE A 118 10.68 -12.86 14.14
N LEU A 119 10.07 -12.24 15.13
CA LEU A 119 9.45 -10.91 15.01
C LEU A 119 10.37 -9.84 15.60
N TYR A 120 10.31 -8.64 15.02
CA TYR A 120 11.06 -7.48 15.52
C TYR A 120 10.30 -6.19 15.26
N ASP A 121 10.59 -5.14 16.03
CA ASP A 121 10.01 -3.82 15.82
C ASP A 121 10.62 -3.12 14.60
N LEU A 122 9.77 -2.55 13.75
CA LEU A 122 10.21 -1.66 12.68
C LEU A 122 10.63 -0.31 13.30
N ALA A 123 11.85 -0.26 13.82
CA ALA A 123 12.40 0.96 14.39
C ALA A 123 12.82 1.96 13.28
N PRO A 124 12.57 3.28 13.45
CA PRO A 124 12.93 4.30 12.47
C PRO A 124 14.44 4.39 12.15
N ALA A 125 15.31 4.02 13.09
CA ALA A 125 16.76 4.26 13.00
C ALA A 125 17.54 3.28 12.08
N ALA A 126 16.94 2.16 11.66
CA ALA A 126 17.60 1.13 10.83
C ALA A 126 17.06 1.07 9.40
N GLY A 127 16.33 2.10 8.96
CA GLY A 127 15.63 2.11 7.67
C GLY A 127 16.51 2.50 6.46
N ARG A 128 15.90 2.42 5.27
CA ARG A 128 16.43 3.03 4.05
C ARG A 128 15.84 4.42 3.86
N PRO A 129 16.64 5.47 3.59
CA PRO A 129 16.09 6.78 3.27
C PRO A 129 15.05 6.71 2.15
N VAL A 130 13.99 7.53 2.27
CA VAL A 130 12.87 7.57 1.32
C VAL A 130 12.66 9.02 0.88
N SER A 131 12.67 9.24 -0.44
CA SER A 131 12.27 10.51 -1.03
C SER A 131 10.75 10.67 -1.02
N LEU A 132 10.25 11.89 -0.79
CA LEU A 132 8.85 12.24 -1.02
C LEU A 132 8.69 12.93 -2.37
N GLY A 133 7.86 12.36 -3.23
CA GLY A 133 7.46 12.96 -4.49
C GLY A 133 6.00 13.38 -4.47
N LEU A 134 5.70 14.58 -4.97
CA LEU A 134 4.34 15.12 -5.10
C LEU A 134 4.08 15.53 -6.55
N ILE A 135 2.97 15.08 -7.13
CA ILE A 135 2.51 15.52 -8.46
C ILE A 135 1.34 16.48 -8.27
N CYS A 136 1.40 17.63 -8.93
CA CYS A 136 0.41 18.68 -8.76
C CYS A 136 0.22 19.50 -10.04
N ARG A 137 -0.81 20.34 -10.07
CA ARG A 137 -0.93 21.45 -11.02
C ARG A 137 -0.13 22.64 -10.51
N SER A 138 0.27 23.54 -11.40
CA SER A 138 1.02 24.75 -11.00
C SER A 138 0.29 25.60 -9.95
N GLY A 139 -1.04 25.66 -10.00
CA GLY A 139 -1.84 26.42 -9.02
C GLY A 139 -1.96 25.77 -7.63
N GLU A 140 -1.50 24.54 -7.45
CA GLU A 140 -1.56 23.79 -6.18
C GLU A 140 -0.23 23.86 -5.40
N LEU A 141 0.82 24.44 -6.00
CA LEU A 141 2.18 24.47 -5.45
C LEU A 141 2.27 25.14 -4.08
N ASP A 142 1.73 26.35 -3.92
CA ASP A 142 1.88 27.12 -2.69
C ASP A 142 1.24 26.39 -1.49
N GLY A 143 0.02 25.87 -1.69
CA GLY A 143 -0.68 25.10 -0.65
C GLY A 143 0.04 23.80 -0.28
N LEU A 144 0.67 23.13 -1.25
CA LEU A 144 1.49 21.95 -0.97
C LEU A 144 2.75 22.30 -0.19
N LEU A 145 3.45 23.38 -0.56
CA LEU A 145 4.65 23.86 0.14
C LEU A 145 4.35 24.21 1.60
N ASP A 146 3.23 24.89 1.87
CA ASP A 146 2.77 25.21 3.22
C ASP A 146 2.49 23.95 4.06
N GLY A 147 2.02 22.88 3.42
CA GLY A 147 1.71 21.60 4.05
C GLY A 147 2.92 20.68 4.30
N LEU A 148 4.13 21.01 3.82
CA LEU A 148 5.27 20.09 3.86
C LEU A 148 5.87 19.88 5.25
N GLY A 149 5.79 20.88 6.14
CA GLY A 149 6.56 20.91 7.40
C GLY A 149 6.51 19.62 8.24
N PRO A 150 5.36 18.96 8.42
CA PRO A 150 5.28 17.69 9.15
C PRO A 150 6.12 16.55 8.56
N HIS A 151 6.47 16.59 7.26
CA HIS A 151 7.23 15.55 6.58
C HIS A 151 8.75 15.63 6.85
N ALA A 152 9.26 16.76 7.34
CA ALA A 152 10.67 16.92 7.72
C ALA A 152 11.10 15.94 8.83
N ALA A 153 10.16 15.35 9.56
CA ALA A 153 10.42 14.37 10.60
C ALA A 153 10.84 12.98 10.08
N TRP A 154 10.77 12.71 8.77
CA TRP A 154 11.05 11.37 8.23
C TRP A 154 11.74 11.35 6.86
N THR A 155 11.79 12.48 6.14
CA THR A 155 12.52 12.60 4.87
C THR A 155 13.36 13.87 4.83
N ASP A 156 14.46 13.80 4.11
CA ASP A 156 15.40 14.88 3.81
C ASP A 156 15.50 15.15 2.29
N ASP A 157 14.59 14.58 1.48
CA ASP A 157 14.48 14.80 0.04
C ASP A 157 13.03 14.88 -0.40
N VAL A 158 12.60 16.07 -0.84
CA VAL A 158 11.23 16.33 -1.30
C VAL A 158 11.26 16.95 -2.68
N VAL A 159 10.45 16.43 -3.60
CA VAL A 159 10.30 16.98 -4.96
C VAL A 159 8.83 17.15 -5.30
N LEU A 160 8.45 18.37 -5.67
CA LEU A 160 7.16 18.68 -6.27
C LEU A 160 7.35 18.78 -7.79
N LEU A 161 6.57 18.01 -8.54
CA LEU A 161 6.55 18.07 -10.00
C LEU A 161 5.20 18.62 -10.47
N ALA A 162 5.21 19.86 -10.94
CA ALA A 162 4.03 20.53 -11.45
C ALA A 162 3.75 20.17 -12.91
N ASP A 163 2.47 19.95 -13.26
CA ASP A 163 1.99 20.04 -14.63
C ASP A 163 2.08 21.50 -15.10
N GLY A 164 2.95 21.71 -16.08
CA GLY A 164 3.28 23.04 -16.61
C GLY A 164 4.46 23.00 -17.58
N PRO A 165 4.90 24.17 -18.10
CA PRO A 165 6.07 24.26 -18.97
C PRO A 165 7.31 23.64 -18.34
N GLU A 166 8.12 22.93 -19.13
CA GLU A 166 9.31 22.24 -18.65
C GLU A 166 10.23 23.18 -17.85
N ALA A 167 10.55 22.80 -16.62
CA ALA A 167 11.46 23.55 -15.75
C ALA A 167 12.32 22.59 -14.93
N ALA A 168 13.63 22.82 -14.95
CA ALA A 168 14.58 22.04 -14.16
C ALA A 168 14.31 22.18 -12.65
N PRO A 169 14.62 21.15 -11.84
CA PRO A 169 14.43 21.20 -10.40
C PRO A 169 15.20 22.37 -9.77
N ARG A 170 14.48 23.27 -9.12
CA ARG A 170 15.06 24.38 -8.36
C ARG A 170 14.78 24.22 -6.87
N PRO A 171 15.75 24.52 -5.99
CA PRO A 171 15.51 24.51 -4.56
C PRO A 171 14.52 25.63 -4.19
N VAL A 172 13.68 25.36 -3.20
CA VAL A 172 12.76 26.35 -2.61
C VAL A 172 12.79 26.23 -1.08
N PRO A 173 12.59 27.33 -0.35
CA PRO A 173 12.45 27.26 1.10
C PRO A 173 11.13 26.56 1.46
N ALA A 174 11.15 25.75 2.52
CA ALA A 174 9.96 25.14 3.09
C ALA A 174 10.16 24.97 4.60
N ALA A 175 9.09 25.20 5.37
CA ALA A 175 9.16 25.12 6.83
C ALA A 175 9.65 23.73 7.30
N GLY A 176 10.56 23.70 8.27
CA GLY A 176 11.08 22.46 8.85
C GLY A 176 12.19 21.78 8.04
N PHE A 177 12.49 22.23 6.82
CA PHE A 177 13.53 21.65 5.97
C PHE A 177 14.77 22.53 5.86
N THR A 178 15.92 21.90 5.65
CA THR A 178 17.17 22.58 5.31
C THR A 178 17.17 23.05 3.85
N ASP A 179 17.98 24.08 3.55
CA ASP A 179 18.12 24.60 2.20
C ASP A 179 18.50 23.51 1.19
N GLY A 180 17.77 23.46 0.08
CA GLY A 180 18.00 22.50 -1.00
C GLY A 180 17.42 21.10 -0.77
N THR A 181 16.75 20.84 0.35
CA THR A 181 15.96 19.61 0.57
C THR A 181 14.71 19.59 -0.30
N VAL A 182 13.96 20.69 -0.32
CA VAL A 182 12.73 20.80 -1.11
C VAL A 182 13.04 21.40 -2.47
N ARG A 183 12.61 20.71 -3.52
CA ARG A 183 12.78 21.13 -4.92
C ARG A 183 11.46 21.16 -5.65
N VAL A 184 11.30 22.14 -6.53
CA VAL A 184 10.17 22.23 -7.46
C VAL A 184 10.71 22.07 -8.88
N ALA A 185 10.09 21.18 -9.64
CA ALA A 185 10.29 21.04 -11.08
C ALA A 185 8.93 21.16 -11.79
N ALA A 186 8.94 21.36 -13.09
CA ALA A 186 7.72 21.33 -13.89
C ALA A 186 7.93 20.57 -15.19
N ARG A 187 6.88 19.90 -15.64
CA ARG A 187 6.84 19.11 -16.87
C ARG A 187 5.40 19.03 -17.36
N PRO A 188 5.14 19.13 -18.67
CA PRO A 188 3.80 18.93 -19.18
C PRO A 188 3.33 17.50 -18.92
N LEU A 189 2.16 17.34 -18.28
CA LEU A 189 1.56 16.04 -18.06
C LEU A 189 1.27 15.34 -19.39
N ALA A 190 0.80 16.10 -20.38
CA ALA A 190 0.50 15.63 -21.74
C ALA A 190 -0.40 14.38 -21.79
N GLY A 191 -1.26 14.19 -20.77
CA GLY A 191 -2.14 13.02 -20.65
C GLY A 191 -1.42 11.70 -20.30
N ASP A 192 -0.16 11.74 -19.86
CA ASP A 192 0.65 10.57 -19.52
C ASP A 192 1.03 10.57 -18.03
N PHE A 193 0.16 10.00 -17.19
CA PHE A 193 0.37 9.95 -15.74
C PHE A 193 1.56 9.05 -15.37
N ALA A 194 1.78 7.93 -16.08
CA ALA A 194 2.98 7.11 -15.89
C ALA A 194 4.25 7.88 -16.23
N GLY A 195 4.25 8.65 -17.33
CA GLY A 195 5.33 9.55 -17.70
C GLY A 195 5.66 10.55 -16.59
N GLN A 196 4.62 11.16 -15.98
CA GLN A 196 4.79 12.10 -14.87
C GLN A 196 5.40 11.43 -13.63
N ARG A 197 4.94 10.23 -13.25
CA ARG A 197 5.53 9.45 -12.14
C ARG A 197 6.96 9.04 -12.40
N ASN A 198 7.27 8.64 -13.63
CA ASN A 198 8.61 8.25 -14.02
C ASN A 198 9.58 9.43 -14.02
N ALA A 199 9.13 10.60 -14.47
CA ALA A 199 9.89 11.83 -14.40
C ALA A 199 10.15 12.23 -12.94
N LEU A 200 9.13 12.16 -12.08
CA LEU A 200 9.27 12.43 -10.64
C LEU A 200 10.26 11.48 -9.96
N GLN A 201 10.20 10.17 -10.25
CA GLN A 201 11.17 9.21 -9.69
C GLN A 201 12.60 9.49 -10.11
N ALA A 202 12.83 9.97 -11.34
CA ALA A 202 14.17 10.33 -11.81
C ALA A 202 14.76 11.53 -11.05
N LEU A 203 13.94 12.30 -10.33
CA LEU A 203 14.37 13.42 -9.51
C LEU A 203 14.72 13.03 -8.07
N ALA A 204 14.41 11.80 -7.65
CA ALA A 204 14.69 11.31 -6.30
C ALA A 204 16.20 11.24 -6.02
N ARG A 205 16.60 11.58 -4.79
CA ARG A 205 17.98 11.37 -4.30
C ARG A 205 18.20 10.01 -3.67
N HIS A 206 17.12 9.38 -3.19
CA HIS A 206 17.18 8.09 -2.51
C HIS A 206 16.80 6.93 -3.43
N GLY A 207 17.17 5.71 -3.03
CA GLY A 207 16.81 4.49 -3.76
C GLY A 207 15.32 4.12 -3.67
N TRP A 208 14.58 4.75 -2.76
CA TRP A 208 13.13 4.56 -2.56
C TRP A 208 12.43 5.91 -2.62
N MET A 209 11.23 5.93 -3.22
CA MET A 209 10.37 7.11 -3.26
C MET A 209 8.92 6.73 -2.95
N LEU A 210 8.28 7.49 -2.06
CA LEU A 210 6.82 7.56 -1.98
C LEU A 210 6.33 8.67 -2.91
N GLN A 211 5.36 8.36 -3.76
CA GLN A 211 4.70 9.35 -4.63
C GLN A 211 3.24 9.57 -4.23
N LEU A 212 2.86 10.83 -4.04
CA LEU A 212 1.48 11.25 -3.74
C LEU A 212 0.97 12.21 -4.82
N ASP A 213 -0.33 12.18 -5.04
CA ASP A 213 -1.03 13.19 -5.82
C ASP A 213 -1.41 14.39 -4.93
N ALA A 214 -1.70 15.56 -5.50
CA ALA A 214 -1.91 16.79 -4.74
C ALA A 214 -3.12 16.76 -3.78
N ASP A 215 -4.08 15.87 -4.04
CA ASP A 215 -5.27 15.60 -3.23
C ASP A 215 -5.08 14.42 -2.27
N GLU A 216 -3.87 13.87 -2.19
CA GLU A 216 -3.47 12.82 -1.27
C GLU A 216 -2.59 13.37 -0.14
N SER A 217 -2.77 12.82 1.05
CA SER A 217 -1.97 13.16 2.23
C SER A 217 -1.53 11.91 2.98
N LEU A 218 -0.44 12.03 3.73
CA LEU A 218 0.11 10.96 4.56
C LEU A 218 0.36 11.46 5.97
N ALA A 219 -0.18 10.76 6.97
CA ALA A 219 0.10 11.08 8.35
C ALA A 219 1.62 11.00 8.65
N PRO A 220 2.21 11.97 9.37
CA PRO A 220 3.65 11.95 9.69
C PRO A 220 4.11 10.68 10.43
N ALA A 221 3.23 10.12 11.29
CA ALA A 221 3.49 8.86 11.97
C ALA A 221 3.66 7.69 10.97
N THR A 222 2.89 7.68 9.89
CA THR A 222 3.05 6.71 8.79
C THR A 222 4.31 7.00 7.99
N GLY A 223 4.64 8.27 7.74
CA GLY A 223 5.90 8.66 7.11
C GLY A 223 7.14 8.10 7.82
N ARG A 224 7.16 8.17 9.16
CA ARG A 224 8.28 7.68 9.99
C ARG A 224 8.54 6.18 9.88
N VAL A 225 7.57 5.37 9.44
CA VAL A 225 7.76 3.92 9.27
C VAL A 225 8.22 3.54 7.86
N LEU A 226 8.13 4.43 6.87
CA LEU A 226 8.48 4.11 5.48
C LEU A 226 9.94 3.66 5.32
N PRO A 227 10.94 4.28 5.99
CA PRO A 227 12.31 3.79 5.91
C PRO A 227 12.48 2.34 6.37
N ALA A 228 11.80 1.96 7.45
CA ALA A 228 11.85 0.59 7.96
C ALA A 228 11.09 -0.39 7.05
N LEU A 229 9.99 0.03 6.43
CA LEU A 229 9.29 -0.76 5.40
C LEU A 229 10.15 -0.99 4.16
N ALA A 230 10.89 0.03 3.72
CA ALA A 230 11.83 -0.08 2.61
C ALA A 230 12.95 -1.08 2.92
N ALA A 231 13.50 -1.06 4.14
CA ALA A 231 14.46 -2.07 4.59
C ALA A 231 13.86 -3.49 4.62
N LEU A 232 12.66 -3.66 5.18
CA LEU A 232 11.93 -4.94 5.18
C LEU A 232 11.68 -5.46 3.75
N ALA A 233 11.39 -4.56 2.81
CA ALA A 233 11.20 -4.93 1.42
C ALA A 233 12.48 -5.42 0.75
N GLU A 234 13.61 -4.75 0.96
CA GLU A 234 14.91 -5.19 0.43
C GLU A 234 15.32 -6.57 0.95
N ASP A 235 15.15 -6.83 2.26
CA ASP A 235 15.39 -8.15 2.87
C ASP A 235 14.51 -9.25 2.21
N GLY A 236 13.34 -8.86 1.73
CA GLY A 236 12.37 -9.71 1.05
C GLY A 236 12.49 -9.77 -0.47
N ALA A 237 13.49 -9.13 -1.08
CA ALA A 237 13.60 -8.92 -2.53
C ALA A 237 12.37 -8.25 -3.18
N VAL A 238 11.64 -7.44 -2.40
CA VAL A 238 10.50 -6.63 -2.81
C VAL A 238 11.00 -5.26 -3.27
N VAL A 239 10.41 -4.74 -4.34
CA VAL A 239 10.79 -3.45 -4.95
C VAL A 239 9.63 -2.45 -4.99
N SER A 240 8.44 -2.87 -4.57
CA SER A 240 7.21 -2.09 -4.61
C SER A 240 6.35 -2.38 -3.39
N ILE A 241 5.93 -1.34 -2.69
CA ILE A 241 5.11 -1.46 -1.49
C ILE A 241 3.77 -0.76 -1.73
N GLY A 242 2.70 -1.54 -1.58
CA GLY A 242 1.32 -1.10 -1.56
C GLY A 242 0.94 -0.56 -0.20
N LEU A 243 0.34 0.63 -0.18
CA LEU A 243 -0.28 1.23 1.00
C LEU A 243 -1.79 1.29 0.80
N ALA A 244 -2.56 1.10 1.86
CA ALA A 244 -4.00 1.33 1.79
C ALA A 244 -4.29 2.80 1.47
N ARG A 245 -5.29 3.07 0.64
CA ARG A 245 -5.83 4.42 0.40
C ARG A 245 -7.25 4.54 0.92
N ARG A 246 -7.52 5.61 1.66
CA ARG A 246 -8.84 6.00 2.15
C ARG A 246 -9.38 7.11 1.26
N ASN A 247 -10.22 6.71 0.31
CA ASN A 247 -10.95 7.66 -0.53
C ASN A 247 -12.12 8.23 0.28
N HIS A 248 -12.07 9.53 0.60
CA HIS A 248 -13.14 10.25 1.28
C HIS A 248 -13.86 11.13 0.25
N VAL A 249 -15.10 10.77 -0.10
CA VAL A 249 -15.95 11.58 -0.99
C VAL A 249 -16.80 12.51 -0.13
N ASP A 250 -16.56 13.82 -0.22
CA ASP A 250 -17.17 14.83 0.65
C ASP A 250 -17.08 14.45 2.14
N GLY A 251 -15.93 13.88 2.54
CA GLY A 251 -15.65 13.44 3.92
C GLY A 251 -16.13 12.04 4.28
N ILE A 252 -16.85 11.33 3.40
CA ILE A 252 -17.36 9.98 3.65
C ILE A 252 -16.40 8.94 3.07
N LEU A 253 -15.91 8.01 3.90
CA LEU A 253 -15.06 6.91 3.44
C LEU A 253 -15.83 6.00 2.46
N SER A 254 -15.23 5.79 1.29
CA SER A 254 -15.76 4.94 0.24
C SER A 254 -15.57 3.44 0.49
N ASP A 255 -16.52 2.64 -0.01
CA ASP A 255 -16.53 1.17 0.04
C ASP A 255 -15.38 0.51 -0.72
N VAL A 256 -14.64 1.26 -1.57
CA VAL A 256 -13.43 0.75 -2.24
C VAL A 256 -12.24 0.53 -1.30
N TYR A 257 -12.31 0.99 -0.05
CA TYR A 257 -11.27 0.73 0.95
C TYR A 257 -10.96 -0.78 1.04
N PRO A 258 -9.67 -1.18 1.01
CA PRO A 258 -8.46 -0.38 1.19
C PRO A 258 -7.81 0.22 -0.07
N ASP A 259 -8.38 0.10 -1.27
CA ASP A 259 -7.87 0.66 -2.53
C ASP A 259 -6.33 0.76 -2.61
N VAL A 260 -5.65 -0.39 -2.53
CA VAL A 260 -4.20 -0.46 -2.33
C VAL A 260 -3.44 0.22 -3.46
N GLN A 261 -2.62 1.21 -3.12
CA GLN A 261 -1.78 1.98 -4.04
C GLN A 261 -0.30 1.59 -3.89
N TYR A 262 0.30 1.07 -4.96
CA TYR A 262 1.72 0.70 -5.02
C TYR A 262 2.59 1.93 -5.30
N ARG A 263 2.72 2.81 -4.31
CA ARG A 263 3.32 4.15 -4.44
C ARG A 263 4.65 4.34 -3.74
N LEU A 264 5.03 3.44 -2.82
CA LEU A 264 6.39 3.40 -2.26
C LEU A 264 7.22 2.39 -3.06
N ASN A 265 8.10 2.88 -3.93
CA ASN A 265 8.82 2.02 -4.88
C ASN A 265 10.31 2.31 -4.89
N ARG A 266 11.08 1.30 -5.27
CA ARG A 266 12.45 1.48 -5.74
C ARG A 266 12.47 2.42 -6.95
N THR A 267 13.36 3.40 -6.96
CA THR A 267 13.34 4.47 -7.98
C THR A 267 13.69 3.99 -9.39
N GLU A 268 14.30 2.81 -9.51
CA GLU A 268 14.48 2.12 -10.79
C GLU A 268 13.18 1.57 -11.40
N ILE A 269 12.10 1.40 -10.63
CA ILE A 269 10.84 0.82 -11.10
C ILE A 269 10.07 1.83 -11.95
N ARG A 270 9.68 1.41 -13.15
CA ARG A 270 8.92 2.26 -14.07
C ARG A 270 7.43 2.01 -13.95
N TYR A 271 6.64 3.07 -14.01
CA TYR A 271 5.20 3.00 -14.17
C TYR A 271 4.85 2.82 -15.64
N ALA A 272 3.77 2.08 -15.89
CA ALA A 272 3.13 1.96 -17.20
C ALA A 272 1.61 2.13 -17.08
N GLY A 273 0.98 2.51 -18.20
CA GLY A 273 -0.44 2.87 -18.28
C GLY A 273 -0.62 4.38 -18.34
N ARG A 274 -1.41 4.87 -19.31
CA ARG A 274 -1.65 6.31 -19.46
C ARG A 274 -2.50 6.85 -18.33
N VAL A 275 -3.57 6.14 -17.99
CA VAL A 275 -4.39 6.30 -16.77
C VAL A 275 -4.37 5.01 -15.98
N HIS A 276 -4.65 5.08 -14.66
CA HIS A 276 -4.59 3.93 -13.76
C HIS A 276 -3.22 3.22 -13.80
N GLU A 277 -2.18 4.04 -13.81
CA GLU A 277 -0.79 3.64 -13.91
C GLU A 277 -0.38 2.70 -12.78
N ARG A 278 0.46 1.73 -13.11
CA ARG A 278 1.00 0.75 -12.14
C ARG A 278 2.50 0.57 -12.32
N PRO A 279 3.24 0.28 -11.24
CA PRO A 279 4.63 -0.11 -11.36
C PRO A 279 4.75 -1.42 -12.15
N VAL A 280 5.71 -1.47 -13.08
CA VAL A 280 6.09 -2.64 -13.84
C VAL A 280 7.09 -3.43 -13.02
N LEU A 281 6.68 -4.63 -12.59
CA LEU A 281 7.49 -5.49 -11.74
C LEU A 281 8.03 -6.66 -12.55
N ASP A 282 9.32 -6.62 -12.88
CA ASP A 282 10.00 -7.74 -13.56
C ASP A 282 10.01 -8.96 -12.63
N GLY A 283 9.23 -10.01 -12.95
CA GLY A 283 8.97 -11.14 -12.04
C GLY A 283 7.61 -11.10 -11.34
N GLY A 284 6.79 -10.11 -11.67
CA GLY A 284 5.39 -10.01 -11.27
C GLY A 284 5.13 -9.52 -9.86
N TRP A 285 3.88 -9.64 -9.44
CA TRP A 285 3.39 -9.19 -8.13
C TRP A 285 4.10 -9.80 -6.89
N PRO A 286 4.79 -10.97 -6.93
CA PRO A 286 5.59 -11.44 -5.79
C PRO A 286 6.72 -10.49 -5.38
N ARG A 287 7.15 -9.60 -6.28
CA ARG A 287 8.11 -8.53 -5.98
C ARG A 287 7.47 -7.31 -5.32
N SER A 288 6.21 -7.44 -4.89
CA SER A 288 5.50 -6.43 -4.13
C SER A 288 5.15 -6.92 -2.72
N LEU A 289 4.88 -5.97 -1.82
CA LEU A 289 4.36 -6.18 -0.48
C LEU A 289 3.17 -5.24 -0.26
N ILE A 290 2.13 -5.70 0.44
CA ILE A 290 1.09 -4.81 0.97
C ILE A 290 1.45 -4.52 2.43
N ALA A 291 1.79 -3.26 2.73
CA ALA A 291 1.95 -2.83 4.10
C ALA A 291 0.58 -2.43 4.68
N LEU A 292 0.27 -2.97 5.85
CA LEU A 292 -0.98 -2.74 6.58
C LEU A 292 -0.82 -1.69 7.69
N THR A 293 0.27 -0.92 7.64
CA THR A 293 0.51 0.22 8.54
C THR A 293 0.12 1.53 7.86
N GLY A 294 -0.64 2.35 8.58
CA GLY A 294 -1.11 3.64 8.07
C GLY A 294 -1.99 3.53 6.82
N ALA A 295 -2.24 4.67 6.20
CA ALA A 295 -2.92 4.79 4.92
C ALA A 295 -2.56 6.13 4.27
N ILE A 296 -2.77 6.21 2.96
CA ILE A 296 -2.86 7.44 2.19
C ILE A 296 -4.31 7.94 2.31
N ASP A 297 -4.51 9.18 2.75
CA ASP A 297 -5.83 9.79 2.80
C ASP A 297 -6.05 10.62 1.53
N HIS A 298 -7.14 10.37 0.82
CA HIS A 298 -7.45 10.98 -0.48
C HIS A 298 -8.78 11.72 -0.42
N GLY A 299 -8.73 13.04 -0.56
CA GLY A 299 -9.88 13.93 -0.48
C GLY A 299 -10.52 14.17 -1.84
N LEU A 300 -11.74 13.68 -2.05
CA LEU A 300 -12.48 13.79 -3.30
C LEU A 300 -13.76 14.60 -3.11
N SER A 301 -14.07 15.47 -4.06
CA SER A 301 -15.42 16.05 -4.15
C SER A 301 -16.35 15.17 -4.98
N LEU A 302 -17.64 15.17 -4.67
CA LEU A 302 -18.65 14.47 -5.49
C LEU A 302 -18.60 14.91 -6.96
N ALA A 303 -18.42 16.21 -7.20
CA ALA A 303 -18.28 16.77 -8.53
C ALA A 303 -17.05 16.20 -9.28
N HIS A 304 -15.92 16.08 -8.58
CA HIS A 304 -14.72 15.48 -9.14
C HIS A 304 -14.95 14.01 -9.51
N VAL A 305 -15.52 13.20 -8.60
CA VAL A 305 -15.78 11.77 -8.86
C VAL A 305 -16.60 11.56 -10.14
N ARG A 306 -17.69 12.32 -10.31
CA ARG A 306 -18.58 12.26 -11.49
C ARG A 306 -17.94 12.76 -12.78
N ALA A 307 -16.93 13.63 -12.69
CA ALA A 307 -16.23 14.17 -13.85
C ALA A 307 -15.05 13.27 -14.26
N ARG A 308 -14.39 12.66 -13.28
CA ARG A 308 -13.14 11.90 -13.45
C ARG A 308 -13.29 10.72 -14.40
N SER A 309 -14.28 9.84 -14.19
CA SER A 309 -14.46 8.64 -15.03
C SER A 309 -14.69 8.99 -16.50
N ARG A 310 -15.43 10.08 -16.77
CA ARG A 310 -15.64 10.62 -18.11
C ARG A 310 -14.36 11.20 -18.73
N ALA A 311 -13.56 11.91 -17.94
CA ALA A 311 -12.29 12.45 -18.39
C ALA A 311 -11.26 11.34 -18.68
N TYR A 312 -11.19 10.30 -17.83
CA TYR A 312 -10.30 9.17 -18.04
C TYR A 312 -10.71 8.32 -19.24
N GLU A 313 -12.01 8.09 -19.44
CA GLU A 313 -12.52 7.41 -20.63
C GLU A 313 -12.20 8.18 -21.92
N ALA A 314 -12.23 9.52 -21.88
CA ALA A 314 -11.84 10.35 -23.02
C ALA A 314 -10.32 10.30 -23.30
N LEU A 315 -9.50 10.18 -22.25
CA LEU A 315 -8.03 10.10 -22.36
C LEU A 315 -7.52 8.72 -22.79
N ASP A 316 -8.17 7.65 -22.32
CA ASP A 316 -7.83 6.26 -22.61
C ASP A 316 -9.12 5.42 -22.70
N PRO A 317 -9.75 5.36 -23.89
CA PRO A 317 -11.03 4.65 -24.09
C PRO A 317 -11.00 3.20 -23.64
N GLY A 318 -12.02 2.77 -22.90
CA GLY A 318 -12.13 1.46 -22.26
C GLY A 318 -11.37 1.33 -20.93
N ARG A 319 -10.65 2.38 -20.50
CA ARG A 319 -9.89 2.41 -19.25
C ARG A 319 -10.40 3.43 -18.25
N GLY A 320 -11.50 4.15 -18.53
CA GLY A 320 -12.08 5.14 -17.61
C GLY A 320 -12.73 4.56 -16.35
N ARG A 321 -12.93 3.24 -16.31
CA ARG A 321 -13.51 2.49 -15.17
C ARG A 321 -14.84 3.08 -14.67
N MET A 322 -15.83 3.20 -15.55
CA MET A 322 -17.15 3.77 -15.23
C MET A 322 -17.82 3.09 -14.02
N GLU A 323 -17.58 1.80 -13.80
CA GLU A 323 -18.06 1.03 -12.63
C GLU A 323 -17.45 1.50 -11.29
N GLU A 324 -16.27 2.12 -11.30
CA GLU A 324 -15.65 2.65 -10.07
C GLU A 324 -16.39 3.87 -9.53
N GLU A 325 -17.17 4.58 -10.35
CA GLU A 325 -17.97 5.71 -9.85
C GLU A 325 -18.97 5.22 -8.79
N GLU A 326 -19.73 4.16 -9.08
CA GLU A 326 -20.71 3.63 -8.13
C GLU A 326 -20.03 3.11 -6.85
N ALA A 327 -18.90 2.41 -7.01
CA ALA A 327 -18.13 1.90 -5.87
C ALA A 327 -17.54 3.04 -5.02
N LEU A 328 -17.07 4.12 -5.66
CA LEU A 328 -16.54 5.29 -4.96
C LEU A 328 -17.61 6.03 -4.16
N LEU A 329 -18.81 6.14 -4.73
CA LEU A 329 -19.95 6.82 -4.09
C LEU A 329 -20.63 6.00 -3.00
N ARG A 330 -20.40 4.67 -2.97
CA ARG A 330 -20.94 3.81 -1.91
C ARG A 330 -20.17 4.04 -0.60
N PRO A 331 -20.86 4.32 0.52
CA PRO A 331 -20.19 4.43 1.82
C PRO A 331 -19.63 3.09 2.28
N TYR A 332 -18.44 3.13 2.88
CA TYR A 332 -17.80 1.97 3.50
C TYR A 332 -18.66 1.36 4.60
N ARG A 333 -18.81 0.04 4.56
CA ARG A 333 -19.45 -0.75 5.62
C ARG A 333 -18.44 -1.72 6.22
N ALA A 334 -18.13 -1.54 7.50
CA ALA A 334 -17.24 -2.43 8.26
C ALA A 334 -17.82 -3.84 8.41
#